data_AF-A0A7R9VD13-F1
#
_entry.id   AF-A0A7R9VD13-F1
#
_cell.length_a   1.000
_cell.length_b   1.000
_cell.length_c   1.000
_cell.angle_alpha   90.00
_cell.angle_beta   90.00
_cell.angle_gamma   90.00
#
_symmetry.space_group_name_H-M   'P 1'
#
loop_
_entity.id
_entity.type
_entity.pdbx_description
1 polymer ?
#
loop_
_entity_poly.entity_id
_entity_poly.type
_entity_poly.pdbx_seq_one_letter_code
_entity_poly.pdbx_strand_id
1 'polypeptide(L)'
;CGGAGFPRLGSGFCSSFSLSDCLQVLAGSNLMFFDPCGEYFVEGETKRHSPQESTTSDSTATKADGAEHRQTEQEVISSKGIKAIGRNYAMTKAVFDQFPDQFEPFFALSFGVKESLMKESDDSSRPFFRGTVIRLPLRTEESPPSAISDSVMSDAD
;
A
#
# COMPACT_ATOMS: atom_id res chain seq x y z
N CYS A 1 -15.20 -18.18 2.99
CA CYS A 1 -15.00 -17.90 1.55
C CYS A 1 -15.35 -16.44 1.29
N GLY A 2 -14.38 -15.58 0.99
CA GLY A 2 -14.63 -14.14 0.80
C GLY A 2 -14.97 -13.83 -0.65
N GLY A 3 -16.11 -13.15 -0.87
CA GLY A 3 -16.51 -12.61 -2.17
C GLY A 3 -15.61 -11.44 -2.61
N ALA A 4 -15.82 -10.95 -3.84
CA ALA A 4 -15.13 -9.76 -4.33
C ALA A 4 -15.38 -8.57 -3.37
N GLY A 5 -14.31 -7.96 -2.88
CA GLY A 5 -14.37 -6.87 -1.89
C GLY A 5 -14.25 -7.30 -0.43
N PHE A 6 -14.32 -8.60 -0.11
CA PHE A 6 -14.10 -9.06 1.26
C PHE A 6 -12.61 -9.31 1.56
N PRO A 7 -12.11 -8.84 2.72
CA PRO A 7 -10.75 -9.08 3.14
C PRO A 7 -10.50 -10.58 3.31
N ARG A 8 -9.48 -11.09 2.61
CA ARG A 8 -9.06 -12.49 2.70
C ARG A 8 -8.47 -12.86 4.06
N LEU A 9 -8.10 -11.86 4.87
CA LEU A 9 -7.56 -12.03 6.22
C LEU A 9 -8.62 -12.37 7.30
N GLY A 10 -9.90 -12.46 6.90
CA GLY A 10 -11.00 -12.82 7.81
C GLY A 10 -11.57 -11.61 8.57
N SER A 11 -12.79 -11.78 9.10
CA SER A 11 -13.51 -10.73 9.84
C SER A 11 -12.81 -10.31 11.13
N GLY A 12 -12.11 -11.23 11.80
CA GLY A 12 -11.37 -10.93 13.03
C GLY A 12 -10.21 -9.93 12.84
N PHE A 13 -9.64 -9.83 11.64
CA PHE A 13 -8.69 -8.75 11.35
C PHE A 13 -9.41 -7.40 11.17
N CYS A 14 -10.62 -7.41 10.63
CA CYS A 14 -11.40 -6.19 10.39
C CYS A 14 -11.91 -5.55 11.68
N SER A 15 -12.12 -6.34 12.74
CA SER A 15 -12.50 -5.79 14.04
C SER A 15 -11.45 -4.85 14.62
N SER A 16 -10.19 -4.94 14.19
CA SER A 16 -9.15 -3.98 14.57
C SER A 16 -9.48 -2.54 14.16
N PHE A 17 -10.29 -2.34 13.12
CA PHE A 17 -10.74 -1.02 12.71
C PHE A 17 -11.72 -0.38 13.70
N SER A 18 -12.26 -1.12 14.67
CA SER A 18 -13.00 -0.50 15.79
C SER A 18 -12.10 0.34 16.71
N LEU A 19 -10.78 0.11 16.68
CA LEU A 19 -9.80 0.76 17.55
C LEU A 19 -8.92 1.78 16.81
N SER A 20 -8.71 1.60 15.51
CA SER A 20 -7.81 2.40 14.68
C SER A 20 -8.41 2.65 13.31
N ASP A 21 -8.17 3.84 12.76
CA ASP A 21 -8.58 4.18 11.39
C ASP A 21 -7.49 3.89 10.36
N CYS A 22 -6.24 3.76 10.81
CA CYS A 22 -5.11 3.48 9.95
C CYS A 22 -4.26 2.38 10.59
N LEU A 23 -4.42 1.15 10.11
CA LEU A 23 -3.65 0.01 10.58
C LEU A 23 -2.32 -0.08 9.84
N GLN A 24 -1.23 -0.34 10.57
CA GLN A 24 0.10 -0.45 10.00
C GLN A 24 0.68 -1.84 10.26
N VAL A 25 1.26 -2.47 9.24
CA VAL A 25 1.89 -3.79 9.33
C VAL A 25 3.31 -3.74 8.80
N LEU A 26 4.28 -3.95 9.67
CA LEU A 26 5.67 -4.16 9.29
C LEU A 26 5.96 -5.66 9.26
N ALA A 27 6.31 -6.21 8.10
CA ALA A 27 6.67 -7.62 7.96
C ALA A 27 7.76 -7.82 6.89
N GLY A 28 8.88 -8.45 7.29
CA GLY A 28 10.01 -8.65 6.39
C GLY A 28 10.60 -7.31 5.91
N SER A 29 10.55 -7.08 4.60
CA SER A 29 11.03 -5.86 3.94
C SER A 29 9.91 -4.90 3.54
N ASN A 30 8.71 -5.04 4.10
CA ASN A 30 7.54 -4.25 3.70
C ASN A 30 6.88 -3.58 4.90
N LEU A 31 6.45 -2.34 4.70
CA LEU A 31 5.52 -1.64 5.58
C LEU A 31 4.22 -1.39 4.82
N MET A 32 3.13 -1.96 5.32
CA MET A 32 1.80 -1.83 4.74
C MET A 32 0.94 -0.93 5.63
N PHE A 33 0.17 -0.05 4.99
CA PHE A 33 -0.83 0.80 5.62
C PHE A 33 -2.20 0.40 5.07
N PHE A 34 -3.19 0.28 5.96
CA PHE A 34 -4.58 0.06 5.62
C PHE A 34 -5.40 1.21 6.18
N ASP A 35 -6.09 1.93 5.31
CA ASP A 35 -6.87 3.12 5.60
C ASP A 35 -8.23 2.97 4.89
N PRO A 36 -9.22 2.37 5.53
CA PRO A 36 -10.53 2.12 4.91
C PRO A 36 -11.25 3.38 4.43
N CYS A 37 -10.96 4.54 5.05
CA CYS A 37 -11.58 5.83 4.72
C CYS A 37 -10.84 6.54 3.57
N GLY A 38 -9.56 6.22 3.37
CA GLY A 38 -8.71 6.81 2.35
C GLY A 38 -8.35 8.27 2.63
N GLU A 39 -8.38 8.69 3.88
CA GLU A 39 -8.13 10.08 4.31
C GLU A 39 -6.63 10.37 4.52
N TYR A 40 -5.84 9.35 4.81
CA TYR A 40 -4.44 9.52 5.25
C TYR A 40 -3.43 9.49 4.10
N PHE A 41 -3.86 9.11 2.88
CA PHE A 41 -2.97 9.08 1.71
C PHE A 41 -3.13 10.31 0.83
N VAL A 42 -2.04 11.04 0.60
CA VAL A 42 -2.03 12.20 -0.29
C VAL A 42 -2.23 11.76 -1.75
N GLU A 43 -3.25 12.31 -2.41
CA GLU A 43 -3.51 12.14 -3.83
C GLU A 43 -2.39 12.81 -4.65
N GLY A 44 -1.50 12.03 -5.28
CA GLY A 44 -0.45 12.59 -6.14
C GLY A 44 0.78 11.71 -6.38
N GLU A 45 1.04 10.70 -5.55
CA GLU A 45 2.26 9.88 -5.67
C GLU A 45 2.13 8.67 -6.61
N THR A 46 0.98 8.48 -7.28
CA THR A 46 0.75 7.34 -8.19
C THR A 46 1.40 7.47 -9.57
N LYS A 47 2.26 8.47 -9.82
CA LYS A 47 3.15 8.42 -10.99
C LYS A 47 4.27 7.42 -10.74
N ARG A 48 3.96 6.14 -10.96
CA ARG A 48 4.98 5.15 -11.32
C ARG A 48 5.72 5.72 -12.53
N HIS A 49 6.99 6.09 -12.35
CA HIS A 49 7.88 6.28 -13.49
C HIS A 49 8.00 4.92 -14.18
N SER A 50 7.24 4.74 -15.26
CA SER A 50 7.56 3.74 -16.27
C SER A 50 9.00 4.02 -16.73
N PRO A 51 9.85 3.00 -16.94
CA PRO A 51 11.11 3.20 -17.62
C PRO A 51 10.80 3.81 -18.99
N GLN A 52 11.26 5.04 -19.24
CA GLN A 52 11.28 5.58 -20.59
C GLN A 52 12.25 4.71 -21.40
N GLU A 53 11.68 3.83 -22.21
CA GLU A 53 12.36 3.30 -23.39
C GLU A 53 12.78 4.50 -24.23
N SER A 54 14.10 4.65 -24.36
CA SER A 54 14.75 5.55 -25.29
C SER A 54 14.32 5.20 -26.71
N THR A 55 13.48 6.04 -27.30
CA THR A 55 13.22 6.04 -28.74
C THR A 55 14.47 6.50 -29.48
N THR A 56 15.27 5.55 -29.97
CA THR A 56 16.10 5.76 -31.15
C THR A 56 15.25 5.50 -32.38
N SER A 57 14.99 6.56 -33.12
CA SER A 57 14.44 6.56 -34.48
C SER A 57 15.38 5.83 -35.43
N ASP A 58 14.93 4.77 -36.10
CA ASP A 58 15.25 4.59 -37.51
C ASP A 58 14.22 3.72 -38.25
N SER A 59 14.06 4.04 -39.53
CA SER A 59 12.98 3.60 -40.42
C SER A 59 13.29 2.26 -41.08
N THR A 60 12.28 1.43 -41.36
CA THR A 60 12.11 0.74 -42.65
C THR A 60 10.79 -0.02 -42.72
N ALA A 61 10.17 0.04 -43.90
CA ALA A 61 8.83 -0.47 -44.19
C ALA A 61 8.85 -1.92 -44.68
N THR A 62 7.83 -2.70 -44.31
CA THR A 62 7.30 -3.82 -45.11
C THR A 62 5.87 -4.19 -44.70
N LYS A 63 5.12 -4.70 -45.69
CA LYS A 63 3.67 -4.93 -45.76
C LYS A 63 3.17 -6.20 -45.02
N ALA A 64 1.86 -6.15 -44.74
CA ALA A 64 0.82 -7.17 -44.96
C ALA A 64 0.16 -7.83 -43.73
N ASP A 65 -1.17 -7.90 -43.87
CA ASP A 65 -2.16 -8.82 -43.29
C ASP A 65 -2.66 -8.66 -41.84
N GLY A 66 -3.80 -7.98 -41.74
CA GLY A 66 -5.09 -8.63 -41.42
C GLY A 66 -5.25 -9.31 -40.07
N ALA A 67 -5.75 -8.57 -39.07
CA ALA A 67 -6.62 -9.10 -38.03
C ALA A 67 -7.40 -7.96 -37.35
N GLU A 68 -8.65 -8.26 -37.01
CA GLU A 68 -9.73 -7.35 -36.62
C GLU A 68 -9.39 -6.40 -35.47
N HIS A 69 -9.54 -5.12 -35.75
CA HIS A 69 -9.38 -4.02 -34.82
C HIS A 69 -10.68 -3.86 -34.01
N ARG A 70 -10.83 -4.64 -32.94
CA ARG A 70 -11.85 -4.39 -31.91
C ARG A 70 -11.34 -3.21 -31.08
N GLN A 71 -11.68 -2.00 -31.52
CA GLN A 71 -11.48 -0.77 -30.76
C GLN A 71 -12.26 -0.89 -29.45
N THR A 72 -11.54 -1.30 -28.42
CA THR A 72 -12.00 -1.09 -27.05
C THR A 72 -11.59 0.35 -26.79
N GLU A 73 -12.56 1.27 -26.86
CA GLU A 73 -12.43 2.61 -26.32
C GLU A 73 -11.88 2.46 -24.91
N GLN A 74 -10.58 2.72 -24.76
CA GLN A 74 -9.96 2.83 -23.46
C GLN A 74 -10.41 4.19 -22.94
N GLU A 75 -11.63 4.20 -22.42
CA GLU A 75 -12.22 5.30 -21.70
C GLU A 75 -11.22 5.64 -20.59
N VAL A 76 -10.55 6.77 -20.77
CA VAL A 76 -9.75 7.40 -19.74
C VAL A 76 -10.77 7.80 -18.67
N ILE A 77 -11.08 6.88 -17.76
CA ILE A 77 -11.85 7.16 -16.56
C ILE A 77 -11.02 8.18 -15.79
N SER A 78 -11.38 9.45 -15.97
CA SER A 78 -10.93 10.56 -15.15
C SER A 78 -11.17 10.14 -13.71
N SER A 79 -10.09 9.73 -13.03
CA SER A 79 -10.12 9.06 -11.73
C SER A 79 -10.37 10.06 -10.61
N LYS A 80 -11.39 10.92 -10.76
CA LYS A 80 -11.88 11.75 -9.67
C LYS A 80 -12.69 10.84 -8.75
N GLY A 81 -12.06 10.34 -7.69
CA GLY A 81 -12.80 9.87 -6.51
C GLY A 81 -12.47 8.47 -5.98
N ILE A 82 -11.55 7.70 -6.56
CA ILE A 82 -11.09 6.45 -5.91
C ILE A 82 -9.91 6.78 -5.01
N LYS A 83 -10.21 7.06 -3.73
CA LYS A 83 -9.20 7.19 -2.68
C LYS A 83 -8.47 5.87 -2.50
N ALA A 84 -7.15 5.92 -2.31
CA ALA A 84 -6.39 4.72 -1.98
C ALA A 84 -6.82 4.25 -0.58
N ILE A 85 -7.14 2.96 -0.43
CA ILE A 85 -7.50 2.39 0.88
C ILE A 85 -6.35 1.62 1.54
N GLY A 86 -5.19 1.60 0.89
CA GLY A 86 -3.98 0.98 1.40
C GLY A 86 -2.77 1.27 0.54
N ARG A 87 -1.59 1.20 1.15
CA ARG A 87 -0.29 1.36 0.48
C ARG A 87 0.71 0.35 1.03
N ASN A 88 1.62 -0.09 0.17
CA ASN A 88 2.74 -0.94 0.54
C ASN A 88 4.04 -0.26 0.14
N TYR A 89 4.92 -0.06 1.11
CA TYR A 89 6.24 0.52 0.94
C TYR A 89 7.32 -0.56 1.09
N ALA A 90 8.19 -0.65 0.08
CA ALA A 90 9.41 -1.42 0.22
C ALA A 90 10.36 -0.67 1.16
N MET A 91 10.85 -1.37 2.18
CA MET A 91 11.79 -0.83 3.16
C MET A 91 13.15 -0.61 2.51
N THR A 92 13.50 0.66 2.37
CA THR A 92 14.80 1.11 1.85
C THR A 92 15.31 2.23 2.74
N LYS A 93 16.63 2.42 2.76
CA LYS A 93 17.24 3.50 3.54
C LYS A 93 16.66 4.88 3.18
N ALA A 94 16.41 5.13 1.89
CA ALA A 94 15.82 6.37 1.41
C ALA A 94 14.44 6.65 2.03
N VAL A 95 13.60 5.62 2.19
CA VAL A 95 12.26 5.78 2.79
C VAL A 95 12.37 6.11 4.29
N PHE A 96 13.32 5.49 5.00
CA PHE A 96 13.56 5.81 6.42
C PHE A 96 14.06 7.25 6.60
N ASP A 97 14.97 7.68 5.74
CA ASP A 97 15.53 9.03 5.79
C ASP A 97 14.48 10.10 5.39
N GLN A 98 13.54 9.75 4.50
CA GLN A 98 12.49 10.66 4.02
C GLN A 98 11.38 10.87 5.05
N PHE A 99 11.02 9.84 5.82
CA PHE A 99 9.88 9.87 6.76
C PHE A 99 10.27 9.39 8.17
N PRO A 100 11.28 9.99 8.83
CA PRO A 100 11.84 9.46 10.07
C PRO A 100 10.79 9.30 11.18
N ASP A 101 9.90 10.27 11.33
CA ASP A 101 8.85 10.28 12.36
C ASP A 101 7.81 9.17 12.16
N GLN A 102 7.61 8.70 10.92
CA GLN A 102 6.71 7.58 10.63
C GLN A 102 7.30 6.23 11.08
N PHE A 103 8.63 6.14 11.16
CA PHE A 103 9.35 4.92 11.57
C PHE A 103 9.77 4.92 13.04
N GLU A 104 9.83 6.08 13.68
CA GLU A 104 10.19 6.22 15.10
C GLU A 104 9.43 5.23 16.01
N PRO A 105 8.08 5.08 15.89
CA PRO A 105 7.35 4.16 16.76
C PRO A 105 7.76 2.70 16.60
N PHE A 106 8.29 2.31 15.44
CA PHE A 106 8.81 0.96 15.19
C PHE A 106 10.24 0.81 15.72
N PHE A 107 11.05 1.85 15.61
CA PHE A 107 12.44 1.85 16.07
C PHE A 107 12.60 1.98 17.58
N ALA A 108 11.60 2.53 18.28
CA ALA A 108 11.56 2.57 19.74
C ALA A 108 11.32 1.19 20.39
N LEU A 109 10.95 0.18 19.61
CA LEU A 109 10.59 -1.14 20.12
C LEU A 109 11.83 -1.98 20.42
N SER A 110 11.84 -2.64 21.58
CA SER A 110 13.00 -3.38 22.11
C SER A 110 13.23 -4.75 21.46
N PHE A 111 12.55 -5.07 20.35
CA PHE A 111 12.59 -6.39 19.72
C PHE A 111 13.35 -6.41 18.38
N GLY A 112 14.34 -5.51 18.23
CA GLY A 112 15.34 -5.65 17.18
C GLY A 112 14.95 -5.05 15.81
N VAL A 113 13.89 -4.24 15.74
CA VAL A 113 13.40 -3.69 14.45
C VAL A 113 14.42 -2.76 13.85
N LYS A 114 14.90 -1.81 14.64
CA LYS A 114 15.87 -0.80 14.19
C LYS A 114 17.16 -1.48 13.74
N GLU A 115 17.66 -2.41 14.52
CA GLU A 115 18.86 -3.18 14.25
C GLU A 115 18.71 -4.00 12.96
N SER A 116 17.53 -4.58 12.72
CA SER A 116 17.29 -5.39 11.51
C SER A 116 17.15 -4.55 10.25
N LEU A 117 16.57 -3.36 10.35
CA LEU A 117 16.26 -2.51 9.19
C LEU A 117 17.36 -1.50 8.86
N MET A 118 18.18 -1.11 9.84
CA MET A 118 19.27 -0.14 9.64
C MET A 118 20.65 -0.79 9.55
N LYS A 119 20.75 -2.12 9.63
CA LYS A 119 22.02 -2.81 9.43
C LYS A 119 22.51 -2.57 8.00
N GLU A 120 23.60 -1.84 7.86
CA GLU A 120 24.33 -1.77 6.61
C GLU A 120 24.92 -3.16 6.34
N SER A 121 24.36 -3.87 5.37
CA SER A 121 24.94 -5.10 4.85
C SER A 121 25.81 -4.76 3.65
N ASP A 122 27.06 -5.23 3.64
CA ASP A 122 27.93 -5.22 2.45
C ASP A 122 27.33 -6.02 1.28
N ASP A 123 26.36 -6.90 1.58
CA ASP A 123 25.59 -7.59 0.57
C ASP A 123 24.43 -6.70 0.11
N SER A 124 24.20 -6.67 -1.21
CA SER A 124 23.13 -5.93 -1.92
C SER A 124 21.69 -6.27 -1.49
N SER A 125 21.53 -7.01 -0.39
CA SER A 125 20.28 -7.41 0.20
C SER A 125 19.52 -6.23 0.80
N ARG A 126 18.20 -6.22 0.61
CA ARG A 126 17.32 -5.20 1.18
C ARG A 126 17.20 -5.37 2.70
N PRO A 127 16.96 -4.28 3.45
CA PRO A 127 16.57 -4.33 4.86
C PRO A 127 15.47 -5.37 5.10
N PHE A 128 15.64 -6.25 6.10
CA PHE A 128 14.69 -7.33 6.37
C PHE A 128 14.52 -7.56 7.87
N PHE A 129 13.29 -7.42 8.36
CA PHE A 129 12.90 -7.74 9.73
C PHE A 129 12.32 -9.16 9.82
N ARG A 130 12.92 -10.02 10.66
CA ARG A 130 12.45 -11.41 10.90
C ARG A 130 11.29 -11.43 11.90
N GLY A 131 10.17 -10.86 11.52
CA GLY A 131 8.95 -10.85 12.32
C GLY A 131 7.82 -10.07 11.67
N THR A 132 6.74 -9.93 12.42
CA THR A 132 5.57 -9.13 12.05
C THR A 132 5.21 -8.22 13.22
N VAL A 133 5.10 -6.92 12.96
CA VAL A 133 4.56 -5.92 13.90
C VAL A 133 3.25 -5.39 13.33
N ILE A 134 2.20 -5.42 14.14
CA ILE A 134 0.95 -4.73 13.84
C ILE A 134 0.86 -3.54 14.79
N ARG A 135 0.78 -2.33 14.24
CA ARG A 135 0.58 -1.10 14.99
C ARG A 135 -0.84 -0.58 14.74
N LEU A 136 -1.55 -0.33 15.83
CA LEU A 136 -2.92 0.18 15.86
C LEU A 136 -2.93 1.51 16.61
N PRO A 137 -2.68 2.65 15.93
CA PRO A 137 -2.89 3.96 16.52
C PRO A 137 -4.33 4.08 17.00
N LEU A 138 -4.54 4.36 18.29
CA LEU A 138 -5.89 4.50 18.83
C LEU A 138 -6.57 5.74 18.27
N ARG A 139 -7.86 5.61 17.95
CA ARG A 139 -8.70 6.75 17.61
C ARG A 139 -8.69 7.78 18.74
N THR A 140 -8.50 9.03 18.38
CA THR A 140 -8.57 10.17 19.31
C THR A 140 -9.79 11.04 19.07
N GLU A 141 -10.43 10.91 17.91
CA GLU A 141 -11.63 11.61 17.48
C GLU A 141 -12.57 10.61 16.77
N GLU A 142 -13.83 11.00 16.55
CA GLU A 142 -14.76 10.18 15.76
C GLU A 142 -14.35 10.10 14.30
N SER A 143 -14.37 8.89 13.76
CA SER A 143 -13.89 8.59 12.42
C SER A 143 -14.98 8.80 11.36
N PRO A 144 -14.62 9.20 10.13
CA PRO A 144 -15.55 9.17 9.00
C PRO A 144 -16.11 7.76 8.76
N PRO A 145 -17.33 7.63 8.22
CA PRO A 145 -17.90 6.33 7.87
C PRO A 145 -17.02 5.56 6.89
N SER A 146 -16.92 4.24 7.05
CA SER A 146 -16.20 3.38 6.12
C SER A 146 -16.94 2.06 5.90
N ALA A 147 -16.89 1.54 4.67
CA ALA A 147 -17.59 0.29 4.32
C ALA A 147 -17.17 -0.91 5.21
N ILE A 148 -15.94 -0.88 5.75
CA ILE A 148 -15.40 -1.94 6.59
C ILE A 148 -15.82 -1.78 8.05
N SER A 149 -15.80 -0.56 8.61
CA SER A 149 -16.23 -0.31 9.99
C SER A 149 -17.72 -0.55 10.18
N ASP A 150 -18.52 -0.11 9.21
CA ASP A 150 -19.97 -0.09 9.33
C ASP A 150 -20.56 -1.51 9.29
N SER A 151 -19.93 -2.40 8.52
CA SER A 151 -20.34 -3.81 8.39
C SER A 151 -19.97 -4.66 9.62
N VAL A 152 -18.97 -4.26 10.41
CA VAL A 152 -18.54 -5.05 11.60
C VAL A 152 -19.51 -4.86 12.77
N MET A 153 -20.16 -3.70 12.87
CA MET A 153 -21.11 -3.42 13.95
C MET A 153 -22.53 -3.92 13.67
N SER A 154 -22.89 -4.17 12.41
CA SER A 154 -24.25 -4.58 12.03
C SER A 154 -24.58 -6.06 12.28
N ASP A 155 -23.58 -6.91 12.50
CA ASP A 155 -23.76 -8.36 12.69
C ASP A 155 -23.91 -8.77 14.18
N ALA A 156 -24.16 -7.80 15.07
CA ALA A 156 -24.21 -8.01 16.53
C ALA A 156 -25.62 -8.12 17.13
N ASP A 157 -26.69 -8.13 16.32
CA ASP A 157 -28.09 -8.22 16.76
C ASP A 157 -28.79 -9.52 16.35
#